data_AF-A0A6P4BE58-F1
#
_entry.id   AF-A0A6P4BE58-F1
#
_cell.length_a   1.000
_cell.length_b   1.000
_cell.length_c   1.000
_cell.angle_alpha   90.00
_cell.angle_beta   90.00
_cell.angle_gamma   90.00
#
_symmetry.space_group_name_H-M   'P 1'
#
loop_
_entity.id
_entity.type
_entity.pdbx_description
1 polymer ?
#
loop_
_entity_poly.entity_id
_entity_poly.type
_entity_poly.pdbx_seq_one_letter_code
_entity_poly.pdbx_strand_id
1 'polypeptide(L)'
;MAPGSGFELELSKPPMCDGKPWGGHKVPQRWAYVSEEQGVPRTVPVSATSWTVTLSLSYAATTTYNVLSFGGKPNGVKDSTQAFLNAWSMACSSTASTVIVVPKGRYLLRSMVFKGDCKSPHITFQIDGTLVAPDDYRILGQVENWFSFEGVSGVSIIGGALDAKGSALWACKASGKKCPSGATTLSFTDSNNIRIDGLVSLNSQMFHIVINRCQNVHIQGVQIIANGNSPNTDGIHVQLSSNVAIINSSIRTGDDCVSIGLRTTTLWIEDIVCGLGHGISIGSLGKDLEEEGVQNVTVKKGTRRSSQEVILQR
;
A
#
# COMPACT_ATOMS: atom_id res chain seq x y z
N MET A 1 29.06 11.51 -28.36
CA MET A 1 28.72 11.15 -26.97
C MET A 1 27.86 9.91 -27.03
N ALA A 2 28.37 8.79 -26.53
CA ALA A 2 27.63 7.53 -26.48
C ALA A 2 26.53 7.61 -25.41
N PRO A 3 25.29 7.18 -25.69
CA PRO A 3 24.33 6.86 -24.63
C PRO A 3 24.71 5.51 -24.02
N GLY A 4 24.75 5.48 -22.69
CA GLY A 4 25.20 4.36 -21.88
C GLY A 4 24.34 3.11 -22.03
N SER A 5 25.02 1.98 -21.91
CA SER A 5 24.51 0.61 -21.88
C SER A 5 23.43 0.41 -20.80
N GLY A 6 22.20 0.09 -21.23
CA GLY A 6 21.21 -0.58 -20.37
C GLY A 6 21.51 -2.07 -20.33
N PHE A 7 21.52 -2.66 -19.14
CA PHE A 7 21.64 -4.10 -18.97
C PHE A 7 20.24 -4.72 -19.03
N GLU A 8 20.03 -5.62 -19.98
CA GLU A 8 18.89 -6.52 -20.02
C GLU A 8 19.16 -7.70 -19.08
N LEU A 9 18.33 -7.87 -18.05
CA LEU A 9 18.35 -9.08 -17.23
C LEU A 9 17.55 -10.17 -17.97
N GLU A 10 18.15 -10.69 -19.04
CA GLU A 10 17.67 -11.89 -19.71
C GLU A 10 18.01 -13.10 -18.81
N LEU A 11 17.02 -13.63 -18.08
CA LEU A 11 17.17 -14.88 -17.32
C LEU A 11 17.14 -16.09 -18.29
N SER A 12 18.03 -16.12 -19.28
CA SER A 12 18.24 -17.28 -20.14
C SER A 12 19.30 -18.22 -19.53
N LYS A 13 18.96 -18.88 -18.41
CA LYS A 13 19.53 -20.18 -18.02
C LYS A 13 18.77 -20.74 -16.81
N PRO A 14 18.31 -22.00 -16.86
CA PRO A 14 17.67 -22.62 -15.71
C PRO A 14 18.66 -22.69 -14.53
N PRO A 15 18.19 -22.51 -13.28
CA PRO A 15 19.06 -22.61 -12.11
C PRO A 15 19.67 -24.02 -12.01
N MET A 16 20.99 -24.07 -11.78
CA MET A 16 21.73 -25.30 -11.44
C MET A 16 21.84 -25.42 -9.93
N CYS A 17 21.53 -26.60 -9.38
CA CYS A 17 22.01 -27.04 -8.07
C CYS A 17 23.28 -27.89 -8.31
N ASP A 18 24.37 -27.60 -7.59
CA ASP A 18 25.63 -28.36 -7.61
C ASP A 18 26.21 -28.66 -9.01
N GLY A 19 26.04 -27.74 -9.95
CA GLY A 19 26.65 -27.84 -11.28
C GLY A 19 26.08 -28.94 -12.19
N LYS A 20 24.86 -29.44 -11.95
CA LYS A 20 24.18 -30.38 -12.87
C LYS A 20 22.83 -29.84 -13.40
N PRO A 21 22.46 -30.11 -14.67
CA PRO A 21 21.12 -29.81 -15.18
C PRO A 21 20.06 -30.68 -14.51
N TRP A 22 18.88 -30.12 -14.27
CA TRP A 22 17.70 -30.86 -13.81
C TRP A 22 17.35 -31.99 -14.79
N GLY A 23 17.44 -33.23 -14.33
CA GLY A 23 17.01 -34.40 -15.08
C GLY A 23 15.49 -34.55 -15.05
N GLY A 24 14.87 -34.58 -16.23
CA GLY A 24 13.78 -35.51 -16.55
C GLY A 24 12.39 -35.31 -15.92
N HIS A 25 12.11 -34.27 -15.13
CA HIS A 25 10.74 -33.99 -14.66
C HIS A 25 10.28 -32.59 -15.09
N LYS A 26 9.04 -32.53 -15.60
CA LYS A 26 8.40 -31.32 -16.12
C LYS A 26 8.53 -30.18 -15.11
N VAL A 27 9.32 -29.17 -15.46
CA VAL A 27 9.43 -27.91 -14.74
C VAL A 27 8.09 -27.18 -14.85
N PRO A 28 7.40 -26.83 -13.76
CA PRO A 28 6.27 -25.92 -13.82
C PRO A 28 6.78 -24.55 -14.28
N GLN A 29 6.38 -24.10 -15.46
CA GLN A 29 6.62 -22.72 -15.89
C GLN A 29 5.86 -21.79 -14.94
N ARG A 30 6.56 -20.97 -14.15
CA ARG A 30 6.05 -19.71 -13.58
C ARG A 30 7.25 -18.90 -13.08
N TRP A 31 7.80 -18.10 -13.98
CA TRP A 31 8.91 -17.20 -13.75
C TRP A 31 8.36 -15.82 -13.37
N ALA A 32 9.05 -15.08 -12.49
CA ALA A 32 8.83 -13.65 -12.32
C ALA A 32 9.35 -12.93 -13.58
N TYR A 33 8.45 -12.29 -14.31
CA TYR A 33 8.79 -11.45 -15.46
C TYR A 33 8.71 -9.98 -15.02
N VAL A 34 9.82 -9.27 -15.19
CA VAL A 34 9.89 -7.80 -15.10
C VAL A 34 10.18 -7.27 -16.50
N SER A 35 9.22 -6.53 -17.07
CA SER A 35 9.42 -5.82 -18.35
C SER A 35 9.65 -4.33 -18.09
N GLU A 36 10.49 -3.70 -18.92
CA GLU A 36 10.72 -2.26 -18.96
C GLU A 36 10.37 -1.78 -20.38
N GLU A 37 9.34 -0.93 -20.54
CA GLU A 37 8.92 -0.39 -21.84
C GLU A 37 8.90 1.15 -21.86
N GLN A 38 9.37 1.70 -22.99
CA GLN A 38 9.35 3.12 -23.35
C GLN A 38 8.17 3.37 -24.31
N GLY A 39 7.17 4.13 -23.87
CA GLY A 39 5.94 4.36 -24.64
C GLY A 39 6.07 5.41 -25.75
N VAL A 40 5.43 5.17 -26.90
CA VAL A 40 5.13 6.16 -27.94
C VAL A 40 3.63 6.06 -28.30
N PRO A 41 2.86 7.16 -28.41
CA PRO A 41 1.43 7.09 -28.70
C PRO A 41 1.15 6.93 -30.20
N ARG A 42 0.17 6.09 -30.57
CA ARG A 42 -0.44 6.06 -31.91
C ARG A 42 -1.88 6.54 -31.84
N THR A 43 -2.21 7.49 -32.71
CA THR A 43 -3.57 8.00 -32.94
C THR A 43 -4.30 7.18 -34.01
N VAL A 44 -5.58 6.90 -33.80
CA VAL A 44 -6.49 6.27 -34.77
C VAL A 44 -7.70 7.20 -34.95
N PRO A 45 -8.19 7.46 -36.18
CA PRO A 45 -9.37 8.31 -36.37
C PRO A 45 -10.65 7.49 -36.20
N VAL A 46 -11.65 8.06 -35.51
CA VAL A 46 -12.98 7.46 -35.31
C VAL A 46 -14.02 8.30 -36.06
N SER A 47 -14.84 7.64 -36.87
CA SER A 47 -15.96 8.24 -37.60
C SER A 47 -17.14 8.52 -36.64
N ALA A 48 -17.67 9.73 -36.69
CA ALA A 48 -18.70 10.21 -35.76
C ALA A 48 -20.11 9.90 -36.29
N THR A 49 -20.85 9.05 -35.57
CA THR A 49 -22.31 8.99 -35.66
C THR A 49 -22.91 9.66 -34.43
N SER A 50 -23.70 10.71 -34.64
CA SER A 50 -24.26 11.54 -33.59
C SER A 50 -25.53 10.93 -33.02
N TRP A 51 -25.43 10.31 -31.86
CA TRP A 51 -26.55 9.94 -31.01
C TRP A 51 -26.60 10.91 -29.83
N THR A 52 -27.66 11.71 -29.72
CA THR A 52 -27.88 12.56 -28.55
C THR A 52 -28.38 11.71 -27.39
N VAL A 53 -27.44 11.22 -26.57
CA VAL A 53 -27.74 10.65 -25.26
C VAL A 53 -27.94 11.82 -24.29
N THR A 54 -29.18 12.04 -23.86
CA THR A 54 -29.47 12.90 -22.71
C THR A 54 -29.01 12.19 -21.43
N LEU A 55 -27.75 12.44 -21.05
CA LEU A 55 -27.26 12.12 -19.71
C LEU A 55 -27.93 13.06 -18.71
N SER A 56 -28.97 12.57 -18.04
CA SER A 56 -29.39 13.11 -16.76
C SER A 56 -28.26 12.88 -15.76
N LEU A 57 -27.41 13.88 -15.56
CA LEU A 57 -26.48 13.94 -14.43
C LEU A 57 -27.30 14.06 -13.15
N SER A 58 -27.71 12.93 -12.59
CA SER A 58 -28.05 12.85 -11.17
C SER A 58 -26.76 13.08 -10.39
N TYR A 59 -26.55 14.31 -9.91
CA TYR A 59 -25.55 14.57 -8.87
C TYR A 59 -25.97 13.76 -7.65
N ALA A 60 -25.41 12.57 -7.49
CA ALA A 60 -25.62 11.79 -6.28
C ALA A 60 -25.10 12.63 -5.11
N ALA A 61 -26.02 13.10 -4.27
CA ALA A 61 -25.67 13.89 -3.10
C ALA A 61 -24.70 13.07 -2.24
N THR A 62 -23.47 13.56 -2.11
CA THR A 62 -22.45 12.88 -1.32
C THR A 62 -22.72 13.14 0.15
N THR A 63 -22.98 12.08 0.92
CA THR A 63 -23.30 12.24 2.35
C THR A 63 -22.01 12.37 3.15
N THR A 64 -21.92 13.41 3.99
CA THR A 64 -20.69 13.73 4.73
C THR A 64 -20.82 13.42 6.22
N TYR A 65 -19.85 12.71 6.78
CA TYR A 65 -19.75 12.35 8.19
C TYR A 65 -18.47 12.94 8.79
N ASN A 66 -18.59 14.01 9.56
CA ASN A 66 -17.45 14.64 10.22
C ASN A 66 -17.15 13.94 11.55
N VAL A 67 -15.91 13.46 11.75
CA VAL A 67 -15.52 12.74 12.97
C VAL A 67 -15.70 13.56 14.26
N LEU A 68 -15.69 14.90 14.18
CA LEU A 68 -15.98 15.77 15.32
C LEU A 68 -17.42 15.64 15.79
N SER A 69 -18.37 15.44 14.88
CA SER A 69 -19.79 15.20 15.19
C SER A 69 -20.01 13.89 15.94
N PHE A 70 -19.06 12.96 15.86
CA PHE A 70 -19.05 11.69 16.58
C PHE A 70 -18.17 11.73 17.85
N GLY A 71 -17.73 12.93 18.26
CA GLY A 71 -16.97 13.13 19.49
C GLY A 71 -15.45 13.12 19.34
N GLY A 72 -14.92 13.09 18.11
CA GLY A 72 -13.48 13.16 17.83
C GLY A 72 -12.81 14.36 18.52
N LYS A 73 -11.61 14.15 19.05
CA LYS A 73 -10.85 15.15 19.81
C LYS A 73 -9.56 15.51 19.07
N PRO A 74 -9.47 16.70 18.46
CA PRO A 74 -8.34 17.10 17.62
C PRO A 74 -7.09 17.58 18.42
N ASN A 75 -6.86 17.02 19.62
CA ASN A 75 -5.80 17.46 20.53
C ASN A 75 -4.59 16.49 20.63
N GLY A 76 -4.68 15.31 20.03
CA GLY A 76 -3.62 14.29 20.03
C GLY A 76 -3.39 13.60 21.37
N VAL A 77 -4.28 13.80 22.35
CA VAL A 77 -4.14 13.29 23.73
C VAL A 77 -5.35 12.49 24.15
N LYS A 78 -6.56 12.93 23.80
CA LYS A 78 -7.80 12.20 24.12
C LYS A 78 -8.10 11.21 23.01
N ASP A 79 -8.39 9.98 23.41
CA ASP A 79 -8.74 8.91 22.50
C ASP A 79 -9.98 9.28 21.65
N SER A 80 -9.84 9.18 20.34
CA SER A 80 -10.86 9.47 19.33
C SER A 80 -11.33 8.21 18.59
N THR A 81 -10.87 7.02 18.98
CA THR A 81 -11.08 5.74 18.26
C THR A 81 -12.56 5.50 17.98
N GLN A 82 -13.42 5.66 18.99
CA GLN A 82 -14.86 5.42 18.83
C GLN A 82 -15.52 6.40 17.86
N ALA A 83 -15.03 7.64 17.77
CA ALA A 83 -15.59 8.62 16.84
C ALA A 83 -15.37 8.20 15.38
N PHE A 84 -14.20 7.64 15.08
CA PHE A 84 -13.87 7.13 13.74
C PHE A 84 -14.67 5.86 13.41
N LEU A 85 -14.80 4.93 14.35
CA LEU A 85 -15.61 3.72 14.17
C LEU A 85 -17.10 4.05 13.97
N ASN A 86 -17.62 5.04 14.71
CA ASN A 86 -19.00 5.50 14.54
C ASN A 86 -19.22 6.19 13.19
N ALA A 87 -18.29 7.05 12.77
CA ALA A 87 -18.35 7.68 11.45
C ALA A 87 -18.32 6.65 10.31
N TRP A 88 -17.46 5.62 10.43
CA TRP A 88 -17.43 4.50 9.49
C TRP A 88 -18.75 3.75 9.45
N SER A 89 -19.33 3.40 10.60
CA SER A 89 -20.62 2.70 10.67
C SER A 89 -21.73 3.46 9.93
N MET A 90 -21.78 4.78 10.11
CA MET A 90 -22.75 5.63 9.40
C MET A 90 -22.47 5.71 7.90
N ALA A 91 -21.21 5.87 7.50
CA ALA A 91 -20.79 5.87 6.10
C ALA A 91 -21.13 4.56 5.40
N CYS A 92 -20.78 3.44 6.02
CA CYS A 92 -20.96 2.09 5.51
C CYS A 92 -22.44 1.70 5.36
N SER A 93 -23.32 2.20 6.23
CA SER A 93 -24.76 1.93 6.19
C SER A 93 -25.57 2.83 5.25
N SER A 94 -24.97 3.89 4.72
CA SER A 94 -25.62 4.77 3.72
C SER A 94 -25.78 4.05 2.38
N THR A 95 -26.82 4.39 1.62
CA THR A 95 -27.00 3.91 0.23
C THR A 95 -26.42 4.86 -0.81
N ALA A 96 -26.03 6.07 -0.42
CA ALA A 96 -25.34 7.04 -1.26
C ALA A 96 -23.82 6.93 -1.06
N SER A 97 -23.02 7.42 -2.01
CA SER A 97 -21.59 7.62 -1.79
C SER A 97 -21.35 8.56 -0.60
N THR A 98 -20.33 8.27 0.19
CA THR A 98 -20.08 8.96 1.46
C THR A 98 -18.65 9.49 1.58
N VAL A 99 -18.49 10.56 2.35
CA VAL A 99 -17.20 11.12 2.74
C VAL A 99 -17.13 11.19 4.25
N ILE A 100 -16.12 10.57 4.85
CA ILE A 100 -15.75 10.75 6.24
C ILE A 100 -14.70 11.85 6.28
N VAL A 101 -15.04 12.99 6.90
CA VAL A 101 -14.14 14.14 7.01
C VAL A 101 -13.42 14.10 8.34
N VAL A 102 -12.09 14.18 8.29
CA VAL A 102 -11.20 14.35 9.45
C VAL A 102 -10.56 15.75 9.36
N PRO A 103 -11.12 16.75 10.04
CA PRO A 103 -10.60 18.12 9.98
C PRO A 103 -9.18 18.22 10.56
N LYS A 104 -8.50 19.32 10.25
CA LYS A 104 -7.18 19.64 10.82
C LYS A 104 -7.15 19.48 12.34
N GLY A 105 -6.10 18.85 12.83
CA GLY A 105 -5.93 18.50 14.24
C GLY A 105 -5.07 17.26 14.41
N ARG A 106 -4.76 16.90 15.65
CA ARG A 106 -4.13 15.62 15.99
C ARG A 106 -5.16 14.72 16.65
N TYR A 107 -5.31 13.48 16.22
CA TYR A 107 -6.30 12.56 16.80
C TYR A 107 -5.61 11.32 17.33
N LEU A 108 -5.62 11.14 18.65
CA LEU A 108 -5.10 9.92 19.26
C LEU A 108 -6.03 8.76 18.96
N LEU A 109 -5.51 7.71 18.35
CA LEU A 109 -6.30 6.56 17.91
C LEU A 109 -5.59 5.26 18.28
N ARG A 110 -6.36 4.30 18.80
CA ARG A 110 -5.93 2.91 19.00
C ARG A 110 -6.18 2.10 17.72
N SER A 111 -5.92 0.80 17.78
CA SER A 111 -6.24 -0.13 16.68
C SER A 111 -7.72 -0.07 16.32
N MET A 112 -8.01 -0.03 15.01
CA MET A 112 -9.36 0.01 14.46
C MET A 112 -9.47 -0.93 13.27
N VAL A 113 -10.62 -1.59 13.20
CA VAL A 113 -11.00 -2.46 12.08
C VAL A 113 -12.26 -1.90 11.42
N PHE A 114 -12.14 -1.60 10.14
CA PHE A 114 -13.19 -1.11 9.27
C PHE A 114 -13.65 -2.26 8.37
N LYS A 115 -14.73 -2.91 8.79
CA LYS A 115 -15.30 -4.05 8.05
C LYS A 115 -16.11 -3.57 6.85
N GLY A 116 -16.09 -4.39 5.80
CA GLY A 116 -16.87 -4.24 4.59
C GLY A 116 -18.35 -4.60 4.73
N ASP A 117 -18.91 -5.17 3.65
CA ASP A 117 -20.37 -5.35 3.45
C ASP A 117 -21.16 -4.03 3.54
N CYS A 118 -20.52 -2.95 3.08
CA CYS A 118 -21.12 -1.63 3.06
C CYS A 118 -22.19 -1.49 1.98
N LYS A 119 -23.27 -0.79 2.33
CA LYS A 119 -24.32 -0.36 1.40
C LYS A 119 -23.85 0.80 0.53
N SER A 120 -22.91 1.60 1.03
CA SER A 120 -22.39 2.76 0.33
C SER A 120 -21.51 2.28 -0.82
N PRO A 121 -21.78 2.70 -2.07
CA PRO A 121 -21.01 2.25 -3.23
C PRO A 121 -19.57 2.77 -3.21
N HIS A 122 -19.34 3.94 -2.61
CA HIS A 122 -18.01 4.53 -2.43
C HIS A 122 -17.91 5.23 -1.09
N ILE A 123 -16.82 4.98 -0.36
CA ILE A 123 -16.52 5.66 0.92
C ILE A 123 -15.17 6.35 0.80
N THR A 124 -15.13 7.66 1.00
CA THR A 124 -13.89 8.43 1.00
C THR A 124 -13.54 8.88 2.41
N PHE A 125 -12.39 8.44 2.94
CA PHE A 125 -11.74 9.06 4.08
C PHE A 125 -10.94 10.27 3.61
N GLN A 126 -11.45 11.48 3.86
CA GLN A 126 -10.74 12.72 3.58
C GLN A 126 -10.07 13.22 4.86
N ILE A 127 -8.75 13.18 4.89
CA ILE A 127 -7.96 13.47 6.08
C ILE A 127 -7.17 14.77 5.89
N ASP A 128 -7.55 15.80 6.64
CA ASP A 128 -6.81 17.07 6.70
C ASP A 128 -5.89 17.17 7.93
N GLY A 129 -6.03 16.23 8.88
CA GLY A 129 -5.29 16.18 10.13
C GLY A 129 -4.16 15.15 10.19
N THR A 130 -3.66 14.92 11.41
CA THR A 130 -2.71 13.85 11.73
C THR A 130 -3.35 12.86 12.69
N LEU A 131 -3.41 11.60 12.30
CA LEU A 131 -3.80 10.49 13.14
C LEU A 131 -2.55 10.00 13.87
N VAL A 132 -2.61 9.89 15.20
CA VAL A 132 -1.43 9.60 16.03
C VAL A 132 -1.67 8.38 16.90
N ALA A 133 -0.70 7.48 16.94
CA ALA A 133 -0.74 6.34 17.83
C ALA A 133 -0.43 6.77 19.28
N PRO A 134 -0.78 5.93 20.27
CA PRO A 134 -0.30 6.13 21.64
C PRO A 134 1.23 6.13 21.73
N ASP A 135 1.79 6.98 22.58
CA ASP A 135 3.25 7.06 22.79
C ASP A 135 3.84 5.76 23.38
N ASP A 136 3.04 5.03 24.16
CA ASP A 136 3.42 3.70 24.61
C ASP A 136 3.29 2.69 23.46
N TYR A 137 4.44 2.35 22.85
CA TYR A 137 4.51 1.42 21.74
C TYR A 137 3.91 0.05 22.04
N ARG A 138 3.82 -0.35 23.33
CA ARG A 138 3.24 -1.63 23.75
C ARG A 138 1.73 -1.70 23.54
N ILE A 139 1.06 -0.57 23.36
CA ILE A 139 -0.38 -0.54 23.08
C ILE A 139 -0.64 -1.05 21.66
N LEU A 140 0.10 -0.55 20.66
CA LEU A 140 0.00 -1.09 19.30
C LEU A 140 0.78 -2.39 19.12
N GLY A 141 1.86 -2.62 19.87
CA GLY A 141 2.64 -3.86 19.78
C GLY A 141 1.87 -5.14 20.13
N GLN A 142 0.64 -5.03 20.63
CA GLN A 142 -0.25 -6.17 20.92
C GLN A 142 -1.21 -6.53 19.78
N VAL A 143 -1.24 -5.73 18.70
CA VAL A 143 -2.11 -5.95 17.54
C VAL A 143 -1.28 -6.09 16.28
N GLU A 144 -1.85 -6.72 15.25
CA GLU A 144 -1.17 -6.85 13.96
C GLU A 144 -1.23 -5.55 13.14
N ASN A 145 -2.37 -4.86 13.18
CA ASN A 145 -2.64 -3.68 12.36
C ASN A 145 -3.22 -2.53 13.20
N TRP A 146 -2.79 -1.30 12.91
CA TRP A 146 -3.35 -0.10 13.52
C TRP A 146 -4.63 0.35 12.81
N PHE A 147 -4.59 0.52 11.49
CA PHE A 147 -5.77 0.70 10.65
C PHE A 147 -5.95 -0.52 9.76
N SER A 148 -7.00 -1.31 9.99
CA SER A 148 -7.34 -2.49 9.17
C SER A 148 -8.64 -2.25 8.40
N PHE A 149 -8.61 -2.41 7.08
CA PHE A 149 -9.79 -2.44 6.23
C PHE A 149 -9.97 -3.86 5.70
N GLU A 150 -11.09 -4.48 6.03
CA GLU A 150 -11.32 -5.92 5.82
C GLU A 150 -12.59 -6.15 5.02
N GLY A 151 -12.47 -6.77 3.84
CA GLY A 151 -13.63 -7.08 3.00
C GLY A 151 -14.27 -5.85 2.33
N VAL A 152 -13.57 -4.71 2.26
CA VAL A 152 -14.16 -3.46 1.77
C VAL A 152 -14.09 -3.35 0.24
N SER A 153 -15.04 -2.63 -0.36
CA SER A 153 -15.02 -2.32 -1.79
C SER A 153 -15.28 -0.82 -2.01
N GLY A 154 -14.51 -0.19 -2.91
CA GLY A 154 -14.76 1.21 -3.29
C GLY A 154 -14.32 2.24 -2.24
N VAL A 155 -13.24 1.95 -1.51
CA VAL A 155 -12.73 2.84 -0.44
C VAL A 155 -11.57 3.69 -0.96
N SER A 156 -11.65 5.00 -0.67
CA SER A 156 -10.57 5.96 -0.96
C SER A 156 -10.04 6.58 0.34
N ILE A 157 -8.72 6.68 0.50
CA ILE A 157 -8.06 7.47 1.55
C ILE A 157 -7.34 8.63 0.86
N ILE A 158 -7.70 9.86 1.22
CA ILE A 158 -7.20 11.09 0.57
C ILE A 158 -6.53 11.98 1.62
N GLY A 159 -5.24 12.23 1.41
CA GLY A 159 -4.43 13.15 2.21
C GLY A 159 -4.14 12.68 3.62
N GLY A 160 -3.68 13.62 4.44
CA GLY A 160 -3.46 13.43 5.87
C GLY A 160 -2.17 12.71 6.22
N ALA A 161 -1.97 12.52 7.53
CA ALA A 161 -0.79 11.83 8.05
C ALA A 161 -1.17 10.79 9.10
N LEU A 162 -0.51 9.62 9.05
CA LEU A 162 -0.57 8.58 10.07
C LEU A 162 0.79 8.51 10.77
N ASP A 163 0.87 8.83 12.07
CA ASP A 163 2.10 8.76 12.86
C ASP A 163 1.99 7.64 13.91
N ALA A 164 2.59 6.48 13.62
CA ALA A 164 2.46 5.28 14.43
C ALA A 164 3.45 5.20 15.60
N LYS A 165 4.23 6.27 15.84
CA LYS A 165 5.12 6.42 17.01
C LYS A 165 6.13 5.28 17.22
N GLY A 166 6.65 4.69 16.15
CA GLY A 166 7.51 3.50 16.20
C GLY A 166 8.89 3.66 16.87
N SER A 167 9.41 4.88 17.02
CA SER A 167 10.79 5.13 17.49
C SER A 167 11.16 4.44 18.81
N ALA A 168 10.27 4.43 19.80
CA ALA A 168 10.52 3.78 21.08
C ALA A 168 10.58 2.25 20.96
N LEU A 169 9.78 1.65 20.06
CA LEU A 169 9.86 0.22 19.77
C LEU A 169 11.18 -0.14 19.08
N TRP A 170 11.61 0.67 18.12
CA TRP A 170 12.88 0.44 17.43
C TRP A 170 14.07 0.50 18.40
N ALA A 171 14.07 1.45 19.33
CA ALA A 171 15.07 1.54 20.39
C ALA A 171 15.05 0.30 21.31
N CYS A 172 13.86 -0.23 21.63
CA CYS A 172 13.73 -1.49 22.35
C CYS A 172 14.39 -2.64 21.57
N LYS A 173 14.04 -2.82 20.29
CA LYS A 173 14.57 -3.89 19.43
C LYS A 173 16.10 -3.80 19.30
N ALA A 174 16.64 -2.59 19.10
CA ALA A 174 18.08 -2.35 19.01
C ALA A 174 18.84 -2.67 20.31
N SER A 175 18.18 -2.61 21.47
CA SER A 175 18.79 -2.96 22.77
C SER A 175 18.90 -4.47 23.03
N GLY A 176 18.42 -5.32 22.12
CA GLY A 176 18.43 -6.79 22.28
C GLY A 176 17.43 -7.30 23.33
N LYS A 177 16.53 -6.45 23.84
CA LYS A 177 15.49 -6.84 24.78
C LYS A 177 14.37 -7.59 24.05
N LYS A 178 13.57 -8.33 24.82
CA LYS A 178 12.30 -8.88 24.33
C LYS A 178 11.30 -7.75 24.11
N CYS A 179 11.01 -7.45 22.85
CA CYS A 179 10.08 -6.41 22.43
C CYS A 179 8.93 -7.03 21.64
N PRO A 180 7.75 -6.39 21.60
CA PRO A 180 6.67 -6.81 20.72
C PRO A 180 7.08 -6.72 19.24
N SER A 181 6.40 -7.46 18.37
CA SER A 181 6.64 -7.40 16.92
C SER A 181 6.39 -6.00 16.36
N GLY A 182 5.37 -5.31 16.89
CA GLY A 182 4.86 -4.03 16.37
C GLY A 182 3.58 -4.23 15.58
N ALA A 183 2.96 -3.13 15.16
CA ALA A 183 1.80 -3.14 14.29
C ALA A 183 2.13 -2.51 12.93
N THR A 184 1.52 -3.05 11.88
CA THR A 184 1.44 -2.42 10.55
C THR A 184 0.56 -1.17 10.65
N THR A 185 0.97 -0.07 10.01
CA THR A 185 0.22 1.20 10.10
C THR A 185 -1.13 1.11 9.38
N LEU A 186 -1.14 0.71 8.10
CA LEU A 186 -2.36 0.61 7.29
C LEU A 186 -2.40 -0.72 6.55
N SER A 187 -3.51 -1.44 6.64
CA SER A 187 -3.72 -2.72 5.95
C SER A 187 -5.07 -2.74 5.23
N PHE A 188 -5.06 -3.22 4.01
CA PHE A 188 -6.24 -3.67 3.27
C PHE A 188 -6.14 -5.17 3.07
N THR A 189 -7.18 -5.88 3.50
CA THR A 189 -7.28 -7.34 3.41
C THR A 189 -8.59 -7.74 2.75
N ASP A 190 -8.54 -8.68 1.80
CA ASP A 190 -9.74 -9.21 1.11
C ASP A 190 -10.60 -8.10 0.46
N SER A 191 -9.97 -7.07 -0.10
CA SER A 191 -10.63 -5.80 -0.46
C SER A 191 -10.46 -5.44 -1.94
N ASN A 192 -11.40 -4.68 -2.51
CA ASN A 192 -11.42 -4.38 -3.94
C ASN A 192 -11.61 -2.89 -4.23
N ASN A 193 -11.10 -2.40 -5.35
CA ASN A 193 -11.30 -1.02 -5.82
C ASN A 193 -10.88 0.01 -4.77
N ILE A 194 -9.59 -0.04 -4.39
CA ILE A 194 -9.02 0.76 -3.32
C ILE A 194 -8.19 1.90 -3.92
N ARG A 195 -8.31 3.10 -3.36
CA ARG A 195 -7.48 4.25 -3.72
C ARG A 195 -6.82 4.86 -2.49
N ILE A 196 -5.52 5.12 -2.57
CA ILE A 196 -4.78 5.86 -1.54
C ILE A 196 -4.05 7.00 -2.26
N ASP A 197 -4.39 8.24 -1.94
CA ASP A 197 -3.89 9.42 -2.64
C ASP A 197 -3.31 10.45 -1.65
N GLY A 198 -2.04 10.82 -1.82
CA GLY A 198 -1.41 11.90 -1.05
C GLY A 198 -1.23 11.63 0.45
N LEU A 199 -1.38 10.38 0.90
CA LEU A 199 -1.23 10.00 2.30
C LEU A 199 0.24 10.09 2.74
N VAL A 200 0.49 10.59 3.96
CA VAL A 200 1.80 10.52 4.62
C VAL A 200 1.77 9.45 5.72
N SER A 201 2.65 8.45 5.65
CA SER A 201 2.81 7.42 6.68
C SER A 201 4.15 7.58 7.40
N LEU A 202 4.09 7.84 8.70
CA LEU A 202 5.23 8.18 9.55
C LEU A 202 5.45 7.13 10.63
N ASN A 203 6.72 6.76 10.81
CA ASN A 203 7.20 6.00 11.96
C ASN A 203 6.41 4.72 12.26
N SER A 204 6.19 3.86 11.26
CA SER A 204 5.51 2.58 11.48
C SER A 204 6.26 1.69 12.47
N GLN A 205 5.53 0.93 13.30
CA GLN A 205 6.14 -0.04 14.20
C GLN A 205 6.64 -1.30 13.47
N MET A 206 5.99 -1.61 12.34
CA MET A 206 6.32 -2.67 11.40
C MET A 206 6.09 -2.11 9.97
N PHE A 207 5.43 -2.82 9.07
CA PHE A 207 5.15 -2.33 7.70
C PHE A 207 4.30 -1.06 7.70
N HIS A 208 4.51 -0.18 6.72
CA HIS A 208 3.73 1.06 6.60
C HIS A 208 2.37 0.82 5.93
N ILE A 209 2.35 0.14 4.77
CA ILE A 209 1.11 -0.17 4.04
C ILE A 209 1.15 -1.63 3.59
N VAL A 210 0.12 -2.40 3.90
CA VAL A 210 -0.06 -3.79 3.44
C VAL A 210 -1.29 -3.89 2.55
N ILE A 211 -1.10 -4.47 1.37
CA ILE A 211 -2.15 -4.83 0.40
C ILE A 211 -2.15 -6.35 0.28
N ASN A 212 -3.16 -6.99 0.86
CA ASN A 212 -3.25 -8.44 0.99
C ASN A 212 -4.56 -8.97 0.43
N ARG A 213 -4.53 -9.94 -0.49
CA ARG A 213 -5.74 -10.48 -1.12
C ARG A 213 -6.67 -9.42 -1.72
N CYS A 214 -6.08 -8.40 -2.35
CA CYS A 214 -6.82 -7.28 -2.91
C CYS A 214 -6.84 -7.29 -4.45
N GLN A 215 -7.84 -6.61 -5.03
CA GLN A 215 -7.91 -6.38 -6.47
C GLN A 215 -8.18 -4.90 -6.79
N ASN A 216 -7.58 -4.39 -7.87
CA ASN A 216 -7.78 -3.01 -8.35
C ASN A 216 -7.41 -1.99 -7.27
N VAL A 217 -6.11 -1.88 -6.98
CA VAL A 217 -5.59 -0.97 -5.95
C VAL A 217 -4.73 0.10 -6.61
N HIS A 218 -5.01 1.37 -6.32
CA HIS A 218 -4.26 2.51 -6.85
C HIS A 218 -3.68 3.35 -5.70
N ILE A 219 -2.35 3.37 -5.59
CA ILE A 219 -1.60 4.11 -4.59
C ILE A 219 -0.81 5.20 -5.31
N GLN A 220 -1.07 6.46 -4.98
CA GLN A 220 -0.48 7.59 -5.69
C GLN A 220 -0.06 8.70 -4.74
N GLY A 221 1.11 9.32 -4.99
CA GLY A 221 1.52 10.51 -4.25
C GLY A 221 1.82 10.26 -2.78
N VAL A 222 2.00 9.00 -2.37
CA VAL A 222 2.19 8.64 -0.97
C VAL A 222 3.62 8.97 -0.53
N GLN A 223 3.77 9.40 0.72
CA GLN A 223 5.05 9.64 1.35
C GLN A 223 5.20 8.73 2.57
N ILE A 224 6.21 7.87 2.57
CA ILE A 224 6.53 6.96 3.67
C ILE A 224 7.85 7.37 4.28
N ILE A 225 7.86 7.59 5.60
CA ILE A 225 9.03 8.11 6.32
C ILE A 225 9.20 7.36 7.65
N ALA A 226 10.30 6.63 7.76
CA ALA A 226 10.84 6.06 8.98
C ALA A 226 12.37 6.25 9.02
N ASN A 227 12.99 5.89 10.16
CA ASN A 227 14.44 5.96 10.29
C ASN A 227 15.11 4.90 9.40
N GLY A 228 16.26 5.19 8.79
CA GLY A 228 16.96 4.20 7.95
C GLY A 228 17.44 2.93 8.68
N ASN A 229 17.46 2.94 10.01
CA ASN A 229 17.79 1.79 10.85
C ASN A 229 16.55 1.21 11.56
N SER A 230 15.33 1.59 11.16
CA SER A 230 14.11 1.02 11.76
C SER A 230 13.88 -0.42 11.25
N PRO A 231 13.79 -1.41 12.14
CA PRO A 231 13.69 -2.81 11.74
C PRO A 231 12.29 -3.16 11.22
N ASN A 232 12.23 -3.87 10.09
CA ASN A 232 11.01 -4.42 9.48
C ASN A 232 9.95 -3.35 9.17
N THR A 233 10.41 -2.18 8.73
CA THR A 233 9.52 -1.07 8.37
C THR A 233 9.28 -1.00 6.87
N ASP A 234 8.93 -2.11 6.22
CA ASP A 234 8.68 -2.16 4.79
C ASP A 234 7.68 -1.08 4.37
N GLY A 235 7.93 -0.44 3.24
CA GLY A 235 7.11 0.67 2.76
C GLY A 235 5.72 0.21 2.34
N ILE A 236 5.64 -0.38 1.15
CA ILE A 236 4.40 -0.96 0.63
C ILE A 236 4.62 -2.44 0.39
N HIS A 237 3.92 -3.27 1.14
CA HIS A 237 3.92 -4.71 0.97
C HIS A 237 2.69 -5.15 0.16
N VAL A 238 2.92 -5.87 -0.93
CA VAL A 238 1.86 -6.41 -1.79
C VAL A 238 1.99 -7.92 -1.83
N GLN A 239 0.94 -8.64 -1.45
CA GLN A 239 0.87 -10.09 -1.55
C GLN A 239 -0.54 -10.55 -1.90
N LEU A 240 -0.65 -11.73 -2.53
CA LEU A 240 -1.92 -12.35 -2.88
C LEU A 240 -2.87 -11.45 -3.69
N SER A 241 -2.35 -10.41 -4.35
CA SER A 241 -3.15 -9.31 -4.89
C SER A 241 -2.98 -9.17 -6.40
N SER A 242 -3.97 -8.57 -7.07
CA SER A 242 -3.92 -8.37 -8.52
C SER A 242 -4.33 -6.97 -8.97
N ASN A 243 -3.75 -6.50 -10.07
CA ASN A 243 -4.01 -5.16 -10.62
C ASN A 243 -3.76 -4.06 -9.57
N VAL A 244 -2.51 -3.95 -9.16
CA VAL A 244 -2.04 -2.97 -8.17
C VAL A 244 -1.14 -1.97 -8.87
N ALA A 245 -1.39 -0.68 -8.69
CA ALA A 245 -0.56 0.40 -9.22
C ALA A 245 0.00 1.26 -8.07
N ILE A 246 1.31 1.49 -8.06
CA ILE A 246 2.02 2.34 -7.10
C ILE A 246 2.76 3.40 -7.91
N ILE A 247 2.33 4.67 -7.80
CA ILE A 247 2.77 5.74 -8.72
C ILE A 247 3.22 6.98 -7.94
N ASN A 248 4.30 7.62 -8.40
CA ASN A 248 4.73 8.95 -7.95
C ASN A 248 4.80 9.07 -6.40
N SER A 249 5.40 8.09 -5.74
CA SER A 249 5.49 8.02 -4.28
C SER A 249 6.95 8.06 -3.81
N SER A 250 7.18 8.53 -2.59
CA SER A 250 8.51 8.56 -1.98
C SER A 250 8.51 7.71 -0.72
N ILE A 251 9.45 6.79 -0.62
CA ILE A 251 9.49 5.80 0.45
C ILE A 251 10.88 5.78 1.06
N ARG A 252 10.96 6.05 2.36
CA ARG A 252 12.20 6.06 3.14
C ARG A 252 11.98 5.24 4.40
N THR A 253 12.60 4.08 4.45
CA THR A 253 12.37 3.08 5.49
C THR A 253 13.72 2.47 5.92
N GLY A 254 13.70 1.57 6.90
CA GLY A 254 14.87 0.76 7.25
C GLY A 254 14.88 -0.63 6.63
N ASP A 255 13.94 -0.92 5.71
CA ASP A 255 13.78 -2.24 5.08
C ASP A 255 13.33 -2.08 3.61
N ASP A 256 12.62 -3.03 3.04
CA ASP A 256 12.09 -2.96 1.68
C ASP A 256 11.29 -1.66 1.41
N CYS A 257 11.56 -1.03 0.26
CA CYS A 257 10.78 0.10 -0.25
C CYS A 257 9.41 -0.39 -0.72
N VAL A 258 9.42 -1.41 -1.59
CA VAL A 258 8.24 -2.17 -1.99
C VAL A 258 8.59 -3.65 -1.93
N SER A 259 7.93 -4.39 -1.06
CA SER A 259 8.12 -5.84 -0.90
C SER A 259 6.97 -6.59 -1.58
N ILE A 260 7.28 -7.60 -2.38
CA ILE A 260 6.31 -8.30 -3.23
C ILE A 260 6.27 -9.78 -2.85
N GLY A 261 5.21 -10.17 -2.15
CA GLY A 261 4.96 -11.54 -1.73
C GLY A 261 4.23 -12.38 -2.77
N LEU A 262 4.08 -13.67 -2.45
CA LEU A 262 3.49 -14.70 -3.31
C LEU A 262 2.12 -14.31 -3.91
N ARG A 263 1.79 -14.91 -5.06
CA ARG A 263 0.52 -14.68 -5.81
C ARG A 263 0.21 -13.22 -6.13
N THR A 264 1.22 -12.36 -6.16
CA THR A 264 1.05 -11.01 -6.70
C THR A 264 1.10 -11.06 -8.23
N THR A 265 0.08 -10.49 -8.88
CA THR A 265 -0.03 -10.48 -10.35
C THR A 265 -0.41 -9.10 -10.88
N THR A 266 0.18 -8.66 -11.99
CA THR A 266 -0.14 -7.35 -12.60
C THR A 266 0.08 -6.21 -11.61
N LEU A 267 1.34 -6.04 -11.20
CA LEU A 267 1.79 -4.96 -10.31
C LEU A 267 2.56 -3.93 -11.13
N TRP A 268 2.08 -2.70 -11.15
CA TRP A 268 2.71 -1.57 -11.85
C TRP A 268 3.33 -0.60 -10.84
N ILE A 269 4.63 -0.38 -10.95
CA ILE A 269 5.39 0.52 -10.08
C ILE A 269 6.01 1.59 -10.98
N GLU A 270 5.67 2.85 -10.78
CA GLU A 270 6.14 3.96 -11.62
C GLU A 270 6.51 5.19 -10.78
N ASP A 271 7.60 5.86 -11.15
CA ASP A 271 8.01 7.14 -10.56
C ASP A 271 8.21 7.10 -9.04
N ILE A 272 8.67 5.96 -8.51
CA ILE A 272 8.96 5.80 -7.08
C ILE A 272 10.38 6.24 -6.75
N VAL A 273 10.52 6.99 -5.65
CA VAL A 273 11.81 7.34 -5.04
C VAL A 273 11.99 6.51 -3.77
N CYS A 274 12.86 5.51 -3.84
CA CYS A 274 13.28 4.74 -2.67
C CYS A 274 14.50 5.41 -2.03
N GLY A 275 14.41 5.73 -0.74
CA GLY A 275 15.51 6.23 0.08
C GLY A 275 16.41 5.11 0.58
N LEU A 276 16.87 5.24 1.83
CA LEU A 276 17.54 4.14 2.53
C LEU A 276 16.60 2.94 2.65
N GLY A 277 17.15 1.73 2.73
CA GLY A 277 16.41 0.47 2.77
C GLY A 277 16.95 -0.54 1.76
N HIS A 278 16.13 -1.54 1.42
CA HIS A 278 16.48 -2.66 0.55
C HIS A 278 15.96 -2.52 -0.89
N GLY A 279 15.37 -1.38 -1.25
CA GLY A 279 14.83 -1.17 -2.60
C GLY A 279 13.54 -1.95 -2.87
N ILE A 280 13.27 -2.29 -4.13
CA ILE A 280 12.07 -3.05 -4.51
C ILE A 280 12.42 -4.53 -4.46
N SER A 281 11.82 -5.28 -3.53
CA SER A 281 12.14 -6.67 -3.27
C SER A 281 11.01 -7.61 -3.71
N ILE A 282 11.35 -8.68 -4.42
CA ILE A 282 10.43 -9.82 -4.61
C ILE A 282 10.82 -10.90 -3.62
N GLY A 283 9.86 -11.31 -2.79
CA GLY A 283 9.99 -12.36 -1.80
C GLY A 283 10.01 -11.88 -0.34
N SER A 284 10.53 -12.70 0.58
CA SER A 284 11.03 -14.06 0.32
C SER A 284 9.95 -14.99 -0.25
N LEU A 285 10.31 -15.84 -1.21
CA LEU A 285 9.43 -16.86 -1.81
C LEU A 285 10.02 -18.26 -1.57
N GLY A 286 9.19 -19.29 -1.68
CA GLY A 286 9.62 -20.69 -1.52
C GLY A 286 9.70 -21.12 -0.06
N LYS A 287 8.85 -20.53 0.79
CA LYS A 287 8.69 -20.99 2.18
C LYS A 287 7.99 -22.35 2.22
N ASP A 288 7.05 -22.56 1.31
CA ASP A 288 6.33 -23.81 1.12
C ASP A 288 6.86 -24.57 -0.11
N LEU A 289 6.78 -25.90 -0.10
CA LEU A 289 7.23 -26.76 -1.21
C LEU A 289 6.49 -26.45 -2.53
N GLU A 290 5.20 -26.13 -2.41
CA GLU A 290 4.34 -25.70 -3.51
C GLU A 290 3.81 -24.30 -3.19
N GLU A 291 4.43 -23.29 -3.78
CA GLU A 291 4.07 -21.89 -3.59
C GLU A 291 3.82 -21.22 -4.95
N GLU A 292 2.74 -20.43 -5.03
CA GLU A 292 2.44 -19.71 -6.25
C GLU A 292 3.30 -18.45 -6.38
N GLY A 293 4.05 -18.35 -7.48
CA GLY A 293 4.98 -17.24 -7.72
C GLY A 293 4.33 -15.89 -8.03
N VAL A 294 5.19 -14.88 -8.14
CA VAL A 294 4.89 -13.50 -8.54
C VAL A 294 4.98 -13.37 -10.07
N GLN A 295 4.03 -12.68 -10.70
CA GLN A 295 3.95 -12.57 -12.16
C GLN A 295 3.55 -11.16 -12.62
N ASN A 296 3.97 -10.75 -13.82
CA ASN A 296 3.62 -9.47 -14.45
C ASN A 296 3.86 -8.26 -13.52
N VAL A 297 5.11 -8.10 -13.08
CA VAL A 297 5.53 -6.92 -12.31
C VAL A 297 6.24 -5.97 -13.26
N THR A 298 5.80 -4.72 -13.37
CA THR A 298 6.47 -3.70 -14.18
C THR A 298 7.01 -2.63 -13.25
N VAL A 299 8.30 -2.33 -13.38
CA VAL A 299 8.96 -1.24 -12.66
C VAL A 299 9.47 -0.24 -13.69
N LYS A 300 8.94 0.98 -13.64
CA LYS A 300 9.25 2.04 -14.60
C LYS A 300 9.83 3.27 -13.91
N LYS A 301 10.95 3.75 -14.47
CA LYS A 301 11.58 5.01 -14.06
C LYS A 301 10.92 6.20 -14.74
N GLY A 302 10.63 7.22 -13.96
CA GLY A 302 10.28 8.55 -14.44
C GLY A 302 11.49 9.39 -14.81
N THR A 303 11.21 10.59 -15.32
CA THR A 303 12.22 11.59 -15.69
C THR A 303 12.85 12.32 -14.50
N ARG A 304 12.31 12.18 -13.28
CA ARG A 304 12.93 12.71 -12.05
C ARG A 304 13.93 11.70 -11.48
N ARG A 305 15.00 12.19 -10.85
CA ARG A 305 16.08 11.39 -10.20
C ARG A 305 15.49 10.35 -9.23
N SER A 306 15.11 9.18 -9.75
CA SER A 306 14.65 8.03 -8.99
C SER A 306 15.79 7.02 -8.88
N SER A 307 16.13 6.65 -7.65
CA SER A 307 16.93 5.46 -7.37
C SER A 307 15.97 4.29 -7.23
N GLN A 308 15.75 3.56 -8.33
CA GLN A 308 15.04 2.29 -8.32
C GLN A 308 16.06 1.18 -8.54
N GLU A 309 16.21 0.35 -7.51
CA GLU A 309 16.96 -0.90 -7.54
C GLU A 309 15.99 -2.02 -7.21
N VAL A 310 15.91 -3.02 -8.08
CA VAL A 310 15.07 -4.20 -7.90
C VAL A 310 15.96 -5.34 -7.44
N ILE A 311 15.65 -5.89 -6.26
CA ILE A 311 16.40 -6.96 -5.61
C ILE A 311 15.50 -8.20 -5.55
N LEU A 312 16.05 -9.37 -5.88
CA LEU A 312 15.38 -10.64 -5.62
C LEU A 312 15.85 -11.14 -4.26
N GLN A 313 14.95 -11.25 -3.30
CA GLN A 313 15.23 -11.86 -2.00
C GLN A 313 14.83 -13.34 -2.07
N ARG A 314 15.82 -14.22 -1.86
CA ARG A 314 15.61 -15.67 -1.74
C ARG A 314 15.32 -16.02 -0.30
#